data_AF-A0A956P6W2-F1
#
_entry.id   AF-A0A956P6W2-F1
#
_cell.length_a   1.000
_cell.length_b   1.000
_cell.length_c   1.000
_cell.angle_alpha   90.00
_cell.angle_beta   90.00
_cell.angle_gamma   90.00
#
_symmetry.space_group_name_H-M   'P 1'
#
loop_
_entity.id
_entity.type
_entity.pdbx_description
1 polymer ?
#
loop_
_entity_poly.entity_id
_entity_poly.type
_entity_poly.pdbx_seq_one_letter_code
_entity_poly.pdbx_strand_id
1 'polypeptide(L)'
;MSRRVRARAVLPWAALAAAAWLAVLGKQYVEGAKRADHARDVYPARVAGSFYPSNPGELGDTLDDLLEKAEAREIPGRLIGLVVPHAAVKYSGAVAAAAYRLIEGRRYDRVVVLGPSHHAREGRAATLDTARYATPLGEARLAAGFLRRITGEDAGVEFRRDLFDDEHSVEV
;
A
#
# COMPACT_ATOMS: atom_id res chain seq x y z
N MET A 1 -11.64 -28.05 74.34
CA MET A 1 -12.02 -28.20 72.92
C MET A 1 -11.97 -26.85 72.24
N SER A 2 -10.88 -26.53 71.53
CA SER A 2 -10.70 -25.26 70.81
C SER A 2 -11.03 -25.46 69.33
N ARG A 3 -12.09 -24.81 68.82
CA ARG A 3 -12.41 -24.77 67.39
C ARG A 3 -11.65 -23.61 66.75
N ARG A 4 -10.65 -23.91 65.91
CA ARG A 4 -10.03 -22.91 65.04
C ARG A 4 -10.94 -22.65 63.84
N VAL A 5 -11.44 -21.42 63.70
CA VAL A 5 -12.08 -20.94 62.47
C VAL A 5 -10.97 -20.61 61.48
N ARG A 6 -10.95 -21.27 60.31
CA ARG A 6 -10.05 -20.92 59.20
C ARG A 6 -10.69 -19.77 58.42
N ALA A 7 -10.05 -18.60 58.41
CA ALA A 7 -10.41 -17.52 57.51
C ALA A 7 -10.14 -17.96 56.06
N ARG A 8 -11.18 -18.01 55.23
CA ARG A 8 -11.02 -18.18 53.78
C ARG A 8 -10.60 -16.84 53.21
N ALA A 9 -9.39 -16.76 52.66
CA ALA A 9 -8.93 -15.59 51.93
C ALA A 9 -9.82 -15.40 50.69
N VAL A 10 -10.72 -14.42 50.74
CA VAL A 10 -11.45 -13.94 49.57
C VAL A 10 -10.47 -13.04 48.83
N LEU A 11 -9.88 -13.52 47.72
CA LEU A 11 -9.17 -12.60 46.84
C LEU A 11 -10.17 -11.52 46.40
N PRO A 12 -9.88 -10.23 46.59
CA PRO A 12 -10.82 -9.17 46.27
C PRO A 12 -11.00 -9.13 44.76
N TRP A 13 -12.23 -9.34 44.29
CA TRP A 13 -12.62 -9.30 42.88
C TRP A 13 -12.17 -7.99 42.19
N ALA A 14 -12.01 -6.91 42.96
CA ALA A 14 -11.45 -5.64 42.53
C ALA A 14 -10.02 -5.74 41.96
N ALA A 15 -9.15 -6.59 42.52
CA ALA A 15 -7.78 -6.76 42.05
C ALA A 15 -7.74 -7.50 40.69
N LEU A 16 -8.60 -8.50 40.51
CA LEU A 16 -8.75 -9.22 39.24
C LEU A 16 -9.37 -8.32 38.15
N ALA A 17 -10.36 -7.51 38.52
CA ALA A 17 -10.95 -6.53 37.61
C ALA A 17 -9.94 -5.45 37.18
N ALA A 18 -9.13 -4.93 38.10
CA ALA A 18 -8.08 -3.95 37.80
C ALA A 18 -7.00 -4.53 36.88
N ALA A 19 -6.55 -5.76 37.12
CA ALA A 19 -5.58 -6.45 36.27
C ALA A 19 -6.12 -6.69 34.84
N ALA A 20 -7.39 -7.09 34.72
CA ALA A 20 -8.05 -7.25 33.42
C ALA A 20 -8.16 -5.92 32.66
N TRP A 21 -8.52 -4.83 33.34
CA TRP A 21 -8.57 -3.49 32.76
C TRP A 21 -7.21 -2.99 32.29
N LEU A 22 -6.15 -3.17 33.08
CA LEU A 22 -4.78 -2.81 32.69
C LEU A 22 -4.30 -3.61 31.48
N ALA A 23 -4.65 -4.90 31.38
CA ALA A 23 -4.32 -5.73 30.23
C ALA A 23 -5.05 -5.27 28.95
N VAL A 24 -6.32 -4.88 29.05
CA VAL A 24 -7.08 -4.31 27.92
C VAL A 24 -6.48 -2.97 27.47
N LEU A 25 -6.20 -2.07 28.41
CA LEU A 25 -5.54 -0.78 28.12
C LEU A 25 -4.17 -0.98 27.48
N GLY A 26 -3.37 -1.92 27.99
CA GLY A 26 -2.06 -2.25 27.43
C GLY A 26 -2.15 -2.75 25.98
N LYS A 27 -3.11 -3.63 25.68
CA LYS A 27 -3.36 -4.08 24.30
C LYS A 27 -3.80 -2.93 23.39
N GLN A 28 -4.72 -2.07 23.85
CA GLN A 28 -5.18 -0.92 23.08
C GLN A 28 -4.05 0.09 22.82
N TYR A 29 -3.18 0.33 23.79
CA TYR A 29 -2.02 1.20 23.63
C TYR A 29 -1.03 0.67 22.60
N VAL A 30 -0.65 -0.62 22.69
CA VAL A 30 0.26 -1.25 21.74
C VAL A 30 -0.32 -1.27 20.32
N GLU A 31 -1.61 -1.59 20.19
CA GLU A 31 -2.32 -1.58 18.90
C GLU A 31 -2.41 -0.16 18.32
N GLY A 32 -2.67 0.84 19.17
CA GLY A 32 -2.66 2.25 18.78
C GLY A 32 -1.29 2.72 18.30
N ALA A 33 -0.22 2.32 19.00
CA ALA A 33 1.16 2.63 18.62
C ALA A 33 1.53 1.99 17.27
N LYS A 34 1.19 0.71 17.06
CA LYS A 34 1.40 0.03 15.77
C LYS A 34 0.66 0.70 14.62
N ARG A 35 -0.58 1.15 14.84
CA ARG A 35 -1.34 1.90 13.82
C ARG A 35 -0.72 3.25 13.51
N ALA A 36 -0.19 3.94 14.52
CA ALA A 36 0.49 5.21 14.34
C ALA A 36 1.81 5.05 13.58
N ASP A 37 2.54 3.97 13.84
CA ASP A 37 3.77 3.62 13.13
C ASP A 37 3.47 3.27 11.65
N HIS A 38 2.51 2.37 11.41
CA HIS A 38 2.07 2.03 10.05
C HIS A 38 1.61 3.25 9.26
N ALA A 39 0.85 4.16 9.88
CA ALA A 39 0.37 5.38 9.23
C ALA A 39 1.50 6.32 8.74
N ARG A 40 2.73 6.13 9.25
CA ARG A 40 3.94 6.86 8.86
C ARG A 40 4.86 6.04 7.96
N ASP A 41 4.59 4.76 7.72
CA ASP A 41 5.41 3.92 6.85
C ASP A 41 5.18 4.28 5.38
N VAL A 42 6.23 4.79 4.74
CA VAL A 42 6.27 5.20 3.35
C VAL A 42 7.27 4.31 2.63
N TYR A 43 6.80 3.61 1.61
CA TYR A 43 7.67 2.87 0.71
C TYR A 43 8.32 3.84 -0.29
N PRO A 44 9.66 3.89 -0.39
CA PRO A 44 10.32 4.86 -1.27
C PRO A 44 10.26 4.43 -2.75
N ALA A 45 10.32 5.39 -3.67
CA ALA A 45 10.64 5.12 -5.07
C ALA A 45 12.04 4.48 -5.18
N ARG A 46 12.14 3.35 -5.88
CA ARG A 46 13.37 2.57 -6.05
C ARG A 46 14.07 2.87 -7.38
N VAL A 47 13.33 3.33 -8.39
CA VAL A 47 13.85 3.52 -9.77
C VAL A 47 13.84 4.97 -10.26
N ALA A 48 13.56 5.92 -9.36
CA ALA A 48 13.75 7.34 -9.62
C ALA A 48 15.23 7.66 -9.96
N GLY A 49 15.45 8.39 -11.04
CA GLY A 49 16.77 8.72 -11.59
C GLY A 49 17.30 7.71 -12.61
N SER A 50 16.69 6.52 -12.74
CA SER A 50 17.10 5.50 -13.73
C SER A 50 16.00 5.20 -14.75
N PHE A 51 14.77 4.97 -14.30
CA PHE A 51 13.62 4.72 -15.19
C PHE A 51 12.86 6.00 -15.56
N TYR A 52 12.92 7.00 -14.69
CA TYR A 52 12.30 8.31 -14.88
C TYR A 52 13.08 9.37 -14.07
N PRO A 53 12.99 10.67 -14.40
CA PRO A 53 13.69 11.71 -13.64
C PRO A 53 13.37 11.70 -12.15
N SER A 54 14.38 11.84 -11.29
CA SER A 54 14.19 11.98 -9.84
C SER A 54 13.82 13.40 -9.43
N ASN A 55 14.09 14.39 -10.28
CA ASN A 55 13.67 15.77 -10.05
C ASN A 55 12.15 15.91 -10.31
N PRO A 56 11.36 16.41 -9.35
CA PRO A 56 9.91 16.53 -9.51
C PRO A 56 9.46 17.43 -10.67
N GLY A 57 10.18 18.54 -10.90
CA GLY A 57 9.86 19.46 -12.00
C GLY A 57 10.16 18.83 -13.36
N GLU A 58 11.35 18.24 -13.51
CA GLU A 58 11.72 17.53 -14.74
C GLU A 58 10.78 16.36 -15.05
N LEU A 59 10.38 15.59 -14.03
CA LEU A 59 9.43 14.51 -14.21
C LEU A 59 8.05 15.05 -14.61
N GLY A 60 7.57 16.10 -13.94
CA GLY A 60 6.30 16.75 -14.27
C GLY A 60 6.28 17.23 -15.72
N ASP A 61 7.25 18.05 -16.10
CA ASP A 61 7.38 18.57 -17.47
C ASP A 61 7.46 17.43 -18.51
N THR A 62 8.22 16.37 -18.21
CA THR A 62 8.33 15.21 -19.11
C THR A 62 6.99 14.51 -19.32
N LEU A 63 6.21 14.30 -18.24
CA LEU A 63 4.93 13.62 -18.33
C LEU A 63 3.86 14.49 -19.00
N ASP A 64 3.83 15.79 -18.70
CA ASP A 64 2.93 16.75 -19.34
C ASP A 64 3.18 16.81 -20.86
N ASP A 65 4.45 16.93 -21.27
CA ASP A 65 4.85 16.88 -22.67
C ASP A 65 4.38 15.62 -23.40
N LEU A 66 4.45 14.46 -22.74
CA LEU A 66 4.02 13.18 -23.29
C LEU A 66 2.51 13.10 -23.41
N LEU A 67 1.78 13.59 -22.40
CA LEU A 67 0.32 13.62 -22.38
C LEU A 67 -0.26 14.61 -23.39
N GLU A 68 0.37 15.76 -23.60
CA GLU A 68 -0.04 16.74 -24.62
C GLU A 68 0.14 16.21 -26.05
N LYS A 69 1.21 15.44 -26.30
CA LYS A 69 1.49 14.83 -27.61
C LYS A 69 0.63 13.59 -27.87
N ALA A 70 0.04 13.00 -26.84
CA ALA A 70 -0.81 11.82 -26.98
C ALA A 70 -2.16 12.18 -27.61
N GLU A 71 -2.57 11.41 -28.63
CA GLU A 71 -3.85 11.63 -29.30
C GLU A 71 -5.02 11.43 -28.33
N ALA A 72 -5.87 12.45 -28.22
CA ALA A 72 -7.12 12.35 -27.47
C ALA A 72 -8.08 11.41 -28.20
N ARG A 73 -8.47 10.32 -27.53
CA ARG A 73 -9.44 9.36 -28.05
C ARG A 73 -10.56 9.13 -27.07
N GLU A 74 -11.79 9.26 -27.54
CA GLU A 74 -12.96 8.82 -26.78
C GLU A 74 -13.18 7.33 -26.96
N ILE A 75 -13.47 6.64 -25.85
CA ILE A 75 -13.83 5.23 -25.84
C ILE A 75 -15.23 5.12 -25.24
N PRO A 76 -16.16 4.42 -25.93
CA PRO A 76 -17.51 4.24 -25.43
C PRO A 76 -17.52 3.43 -24.13
N GLY A 77 -18.45 3.76 -23.25
CA GLY A 77 -18.70 3.03 -22.02
C GLY A 77 -17.78 3.42 -20.85
N ARG A 78 -17.76 2.54 -19.85
CA ARG A 78 -16.99 2.73 -18.61
C ARG A 78 -15.61 2.09 -18.76
N LEU A 79 -14.56 2.90 -18.73
CA LEU A 79 -13.18 2.45 -18.69
C LEU A 79 -12.89 1.77 -17.33
N ILE A 80 -12.68 0.45 -17.33
CA ILE A 80 -12.42 -0.35 -16.12
C ILE A 80 -10.96 -0.81 -15.96
N GLY A 81 -10.12 -0.59 -16.97
CA GLY A 81 -8.71 -1.00 -16.94
C GLY A 81 -7.92 -0.48 -18.13
N LEU A 82 -6.60 -0.40 -17.95
CA LEU A 82 -5.62 -0.06 -18.96
C LEU A 82 -4.52 -1.13 -18.95
N VAL A 83 -3.86 -1.31 -20.09
CA VAL A 83 -2.61 -2.06 -20.19
C VAL A 83 -1.55 -1.09 -20.67
N VAL A 84 -0.50 -0.90 -19.87
CA VAL A 84 0.56 0.06 -20.13
C VAL A 84 1.92 -0.64 -20.05
N PRO A 85 2.92 -0.19 -20.84
CA PRO A 85 4.29 -0.67 -20.69
C PRO A 85 4.95 -0.07 -19.44
N HIS A 86 5.90 -0.80 -18.86
CA HIS A 86 6.65 -0.40 -17.65
C HIS A 86 8.17 -0.25 -17.88
N ALA A 87 8.62 -0.12 -19.14
CA ALA A 87 10.00 0.27 -19.41
C ALA A 87 10.22 1.75 -19.08
N ALA A 88 11.47 2.20 -18.93
CA ALA A 88 11.78 3.60 -18.61
C ALA A 88 11.03 4.60 -19.49
N VAL A 89 10.62 5.75 -18.92
CA VAL A 89 9.73 6.76 -19.54
C VAL A 89 10.26 7.22 -20.89
N LYS A 90 11.58 7.35 -21.05
CA LYS A 90 12.21 7.74 -22.33
C LYS A 90 11.98 6.75 -23.48
N TYR A 91 11.65 5.49 -23.19
CA TYR A 91 11.40 4.44 -24.18
C TYR A 91 9.90 4.17 -24.37
N SER A 92 9.12 4.20 -23.30
CA SER A 92 7.74 3.70 -23.28
C SER A 92 6.69 4.80 -23.04
N GLY A 93 7.14 5.99 -22.62
CA GLY A 93 6.29 7.05 -22.09
C GLY A 93 5.22 7.53 -23.08
N ALA A 94 5.54 7.60 -24.37
CA ALA A 94 4.56 8.00 -25.40
C ALA A 94 3.41 6.97 -25.52
N VAL A 95 3.71 5.68 -25.39
CA VAL A 95 2.70 4.61 -25.44
C VAL A 95 1.88 4.61 -24.16
N ALA A 96 2.51 4.75 -23.00
CA ALA A 96 1.82 4.87 -21.72
C ALA A 96 0.91 6.11 -21.67
N ALA A 97 1.38 7.25 -22.18
CA ALA A 97 0.63 8.51 -22.24
C ALA A 97 -0.64 8.38 -23.10
N ALA A 98 -0.59 7.67 -24.23
CA ALA A 98 -1.78 7.39 -25.04
C ALA A 98 -2.87 6.64 -24.26
N ALA A 99 -2.49 5.72 -23.36
CA ALA A 99 -3.43 5.03 -22.49
C ALA A 99 -3.91 5.92 -21.34
N TYR A 100 -3.01 6.67 -20.69
CA TYR A 100 -3.38 7.56 -19.58
C TYR A 100 -4.21 8.78 -20.04
N ARG A 101 -4.13 9.20 -21.30
CA ARG A 101 -5.02 10.23 -21.86
C ARG A 101 -6.50 9.85 -21.71
N LEU A 102 -6.82 8.55 -21.75
CA LEU A 102 -8.18 8.02 -21.68
C LEU A 102 -8.85 8.19 -20.31
N ILE A 103 -8.06 8.41 -19.24
CA ILE A 103 -8.58 8.62 -17.88
C ILE A 103 -8.82 10.09 -17.56
N GLU A 104 -8.43 11.02 -18.44
CA GLU A 104 -8.71 12.45 -18.24
C GLU A 104 -10.21 12.71 -18.10
N GLY A 105 -10.58 13.55 -17.13
CA GLY A 105 -11.98 13.86 -16.82
C GLY A 105 -12.77 12.71 -16.18
N ARG A 106 -12.16 11.54 -15.97
CA ARG A 106 -12.79 10.39 -15.31
C ARG A 106 -12.40 10.32 -13.84
N ARG A 107 -13.30 9.77 -13.02
CA ARG A 107 -13.10 9.64 -11.57
C ARG A 107 -13.12 8.17 -11.15
N TYR A 108 -12.17 7.81 -10.31
CA TYR A 108 -12.03 6.47 -9.74
C TYR A 108 -11.86 6.58 -8.23
N ASP A 109 -12.59 5.76 -7.47
CA ASP A 109 -12.45 5.70 -6.00
C ASP A 109 -11.21 4.90 -5.57
N ARG A 110 -10.74 4.01 -6.45
CA ARG A 110 -9.57 3.16 -6.25
C ARG A 110 -8.99 2.73 -7.60
N VAL A 111 -7.67 2.77 -7.69
CA VAL A 111 -6.89 2.17 -8.78
C VAL A 111 -6.11 0.99 -8.20
N VAL A 112 -6.03 -0.11 -8.96
CA VAL A 112 -5.20 -1.27 -8.65
C VAL A 112 -4.17 -1.38 -9.76
N VAL A 113 -2.89 -1.30 -9.40
CA VAL A 113 -1.77 -1.50 -10.32
C VAL A 113 -1.30 -2.94 -10.17
N LEU A 114 -1.24 -3.66 -11.30
CA LEU A 114 -0.78 -5.05 -11.35
C LEU A 114 0.40 -5.11 -12.33
N GLY A 115 1.53 -5.63 -11.86
CA GLY A 115 2.73 -5.80 -12.66
C GLY A 115 3.27 -7.23 -12.57
N PRO A 116 3.99 -7.70 -13.60
CA PRO A 116 4.74 -8.95 -13.50
C PRO A 116 5.86 -8.84 -12.46
N SER A 117 6.26 -9.97 -11.90
CA SER A 117 7.51 -10.07 -11.14
C SER A 117 8.65 -10.46 -12.09
N HIS A 118 9.71 -9.67 -12.14
CA HIS A 118 10.92 -9.95 -12.91
C HIS A 118 11.93 -10.77 -12.10
N HIS A 119 11.86 -10.70 -10.77
CA HIS A 119 12.87 -11.27 -9.87
C HIS A 119 12.38 -12.51 -9.12
N ALA A 120 11.11 -12.53 -8.70
CA ALA A 120 10.56 -13.63 -7.92
C ALA A 120 9.73 -14.58 -8.79
N ARG A 121 9.92 -15.89 -8.58
CA ARG A 121 9.15 -16.95 -9.24
C ARG A 121 8.09 -17.58 -8.33
N GLU A 122 7.67 -16.83 -7.32
CA GLU A 122 6.68 -17.32 -6.36
C GLU A 122 5.29 -17.31 -7.01
N GLY A 123 4.55 -18.43 -6.90
CA GLY A 123 3.24 -18.63 -7.55
C GLY A 123 2.08 -17.87 -6.90
N ARG A 124 2.36 -16.81 -6.13
CA ARG A 124 1.40 -15.97 -5.40
C ARG A 124 1.65 -14.51 -5.73
N ALA A 125 0.59 -13.70 -5.73
CA ALA A 125 0.73 -12.27 -5.87
C ALA A 125 1.29 -11.65 -4.58
N ALA A 126 1.93 -10.48 -4.69
CA ALA A 126 2.49 -9.77 -3.57
C ALA A 126 1.98 -8.33 -3.51
N THR A 127 1.94 -7.76 -2.31
CA THR A 127 1.65 -6.35 -2.09
C THR A 127 2.44 -5.81 -0.89
N LEU A 128 2.39 -4.49 -0.70
CA LEU A 128 3.09 -3.78 0.37
C LEU A 128 2.19 -3.63 1.59
N ASP A 129 2.76 -3.84 2.78
CA ASP A 129 2.12 -3.46 4.06
C ASP A 129 2.61 -2.08 4.53
N THR A 130 2.51 -1.08 3.66
CA THR A 130 2.86 0.32 3.99
C THR A 130 1.63 1.21 3.87
N ALA A 131 1.66 2.40 4.49
CA ALA A 131 0.56 3.35 4.34
C ALA A 131 0.60 4.07 2.99
N ARG A 132 1.82 4.31 2.47
CA ARG A 132 2.03 5.13 1.27
C ARG A 132 3.16 4.59 0.41
N TYR A 133 3.14 4.99 -0.85
CA TYR A 133 4.18 4.79 -1.85
C TYR A 133 4.65 6.17 -2.32
N ALA A 134 5.92 6.49 -2.13
CA ALA A 134 6.48 7.78 -2.55
C ALA A 134 6.87 7.75 -4.04
N THR A 135 6.60 8.85 -4.73
CA THR A 135 7.12 9.17 -6.05
C THR A 135 7.73 10.58 -6.00
N PRO A 136 8.51 11.00 -7.01
CA PRO A 136 8.98 12.39 -7.07
C PRO A 136 7.84 13.41 -7.11
N LEU A 137 6.64 13.04 -7.59
CA LEU A 137 5.47 13.92 -7.65
C LEU A 137 4.64 13.91 -6.36
N GLY A 138 4.97 13.07 -5.38
CA GLY A 138 4.32 12.99 -4.09
C GLY A 138 4.00 11.56 -3.65
N GLU A 139 3.22 11.43 -2.58
CA GLU A 139 2.92 10.14 -1.96
C GLU A 139 1.53 9.63 -2.38
N ALA A 140 1.47 8.43 -2.95
CA ALA A 140 0.24 7.70 -3.19
C ALA A 140 -0.18 6.91 -1.94
N ARG A 141 -1.42 7.11 -1.48
CA ARG A 141 -1.96 6.38 -0.33
C ARG A 141 -2.36 4.95 -0.71
N LEU A 142 -1.85 3.96 0.00
CA LEU A 142 -2.27 2.57 -0.16
C LEU A 142 -3.58 2.29 0.59
N ALA A 143 -4.45 1.50 -0.04
CA ALA A 143 -5.77 1.19 0.48
C ALA A 143 -5.72 0.08 1.54
N ALA A 144 -5.19 0.36 2.73
CA ALA A 144 -4.92 -0.63 3.78
C ALA A 144 -6.12 -1.54 4.11
N GLY A 145 -7.35 -1.00 4.16
CA GLY A 145 -8.56 -1.79 4.39
C GLY A 145 -8.91 -2.74 3.24
N PHE A 146 -8.51 -2.42 2.01
CA PHE A 146 -8.64 -3.31 0.85
C PHE A 146 -7.53 -4.37 0.85
N LEU A 147 -6.28 -3.95 1.07
CA LEU A 147 -5.13 -4.85 1.10
C LEU A 147 -5.31 -5.95 2.14
N ARG A 148 -5.70 -5.59 3.37
CA ARG A 148 -6.00 -6.58 4.43
C ARG A 148 -7.09 -7.61 4.06
N ARG A 149 -8.03 -7.25 3.18
CA ARG A 149 -9.07 -8.21 2.73
C ARG A 149 -8.55 -9.18 1.69
N ILE A 150 -7.60 -8.75 0.85
CA ILE A 150 -7.04 -9.57 -0.22
C ILE A 150 -5.80 -10.36 0.22
N THR A 151 -5.29 -10.15 1.44
CA THR A 151 -4.14 -10.86 2.02
C THR A 151 -4.51 -11.79 3.19
N GLY A 152 -5.78 -12.19 3.32
CA GLY A 152 -6.22 -13.15 4.35
C GLY A 152 -5.71 -14.58 4.13
N GLU A 153 -5.90 -15.49 5.09
CA GLU A 153 -5.31 -16.84 5.09
C GLU A 153 -5.61 -17.70 3.84
N ASP A 154 -6.76 -17.45 3.18
CA ASP A 154 -7.16 -18.14 1.94
C ASP A 154 -6.93 -17.31 0.67
N ALA A 155 -6.31 -16.13 0.79
CA ALA A 155 -6.18 -15.20 -0.31
C ALA A 155 -4.82 -15.39 -1.04
N GLY A 156 -4.84 -15.34 -2.37
CA GLY A 156 -3.65 -15.52 -3.21
C GLY A 156 -2.66 -14.35 -3.23
N VAL A 157 -2.72 -13.44 -2.25
CA VAL A 157 -1.86 -12.26 -2.15
C VAL A 157 -1.18 -12.21 -0.78
N GLU A 158 0.12 -11.92 -0.76
CA GLU A 158 0.90 -11.83 0.48
C GLU A 158 1.52 -10.45 0.66
N PHE A 159 1.72 -10.05 1.93
CA PHE A 159 2.52 -8.87 2.24
C PHE A 159 4.01 -9.22 2.19
N ARG A 160 4.71 -8.72 1.17
CA ARG A 160 6.11 -9.08 0.88
C ARG A 160 6.89 -7.88 0.37
N ARG A 161 7.34 -7.03 1.31
CA ARG A 161 8.09 -5.80 1.01
C ARG A 161 9.40 -6.08 0.27
N ASP A 162 10.07 -7.17 0.63
CA ASP A 162 11.32 -7.64 0.04
C ASP A 162 11.23 -7.86 -1.47
N LEU A 163 10.05 -8.25 -1.98
CA LEU A 163 9.85 -8.49 -3.41
C LEU A 163 9.74 -7.20 -4.24
N PHE A 164 9.55 -6.05 -3.60
CA PHE A 164 9.45 -4.76 -4.28
C PHE A 164 10.79 -4.03 -4.36
N ASP A 165 11.78 -4.43 -3.55
CA ASP A 165 13.04 -3.69 -3.39
C ASP A 165 13.89 -3.63 -4.67
N ASP A 166 13.82 -4.67 -5.50
CA ASP A 166 14.52 -4.72 -6.79
C ASP A 166 13.54 -4.71 -7.98
N GLU A 167 12.23 -4.60 -7.73
CA GLU A 167 11.19 -4.65 -8.76
C GLU A 167 10.79 -3.24 -9.24
N HIS A 168 10.41 -3.12 -10.51
CA HIS A 168 10.07 -1.85 -11.14
C HIS A 168 8.71 -1.86 -11.84
N SER A 169 8.13 -3.03 -12.11
CA SER A 169 6.95 -3.17 -12.99
C SER A 169 5.70 -2.41 -12.54
N VAL A 170 5.55 -2.20 -11.23
CA VAL A 170 4.43 -1.46 -10.63
C VAL A 170 4.76 -0.01 -10.28
N GLU A 171 6.06 0.34 -10.27
CA GLU A 171 6.53 1.68 -9.90
C GLU A 171 6.50 2.64 -11.09
N VAL A 172 6.84 2.13 -12.28
CA VAL A 172 6.92 2.87 -13.55
C VAL A 172 5.53 3.09 -14.14
#